data_AF-A0AAW2R4R6-F1
#
_entry.id   AF-A0AAW2R4R6-F1
#
_cell.length_a   1.000
_cell.length_b   1.000
_cell.length_c   1.000
_cell.angle_alpha   90.00
_cell.angle_beta   90.00
_cell.angle_gamma   90.00
#
_symmetry.space_group_name_H-M   'P 1'
#
loop_
_entity.id
_entity.type
_entity.pdbx_description
1 polymer ?
#
loop_
_entity_poly.entity_id
_entity_poly.type
_entity_poly.pdbx_seq_one_letter_code
_entity_poly.pdbx_strand_id
1 'polypeptide(L)'
;MRPRQGVMTQSSSAAVNIGYQDPESPRREASPSERATIPEDENSQLREMVVKLEEKVSVLESEISMLSSEMEDIQHVIQELAGAFGGDGIADMRREMEQMSIQIGLLQRVVSKAPIVAQDVGARLRIPEPKAYGGAPDAKEVENFLFDMEQYFLAANVVDEARKVSTATMYLGDAKSWWRTKYAKIQAN
;
A
#
# COMPACT_ATOMS: atom_id res chain seq x y z
N MET A 1 66.79 70.96 -8.34
CA MET A 1 66.93 72.07 -9.29
C MET A 1 65.85 73.12 -9.00
N ARG A 2 66.23 74.37 -8.75
CA ARG A 2 65.36 75.59 -8.72
C ARG A 2 65.31 76.19 -10.15
N PRO A 3 64.51 77.23 -10.52
CA PRO A 3 63.69 78.15 -9.70
C PRO A 3 62.28 78.57 -10.27
N ARG A 4 61.59 79.34 -9.42
CA ARG A 4 60.57 80.40 -9.62
C ARG A 4 60.57 81.15 -10.97
N GLN A 5 59.38 81.62 -11.38
CA GLN A 5 58.91 83.02 -11.55
C GLN A 5 57.49 82.96 -12.16
N GLY A 6 56.46 83.75 -11.82
CA GLY A 6 56.39 85.05 -11.19
C GLY A 6 55.79 86.08 -12.17
N VAL A 7 54.62 86.63 -11.82
CA VAL A 7 54.11 87.98 -12.15
C VAL A 7 53.05 88.14 -13.26
N MET A 8 51.99 88.84 -12.84
CA MET A 8 50.82 89.42 -13.52
C MET A 8 51.16 90.64 -14.40
N THR A 9 50.35 90.92 -15.43
CA THR A 9 49.84 92.25 -15.85
C THR A 9 48.84 92.05 -17.02
N GLN A 10 47.54 92.30 -16.86
CA GLN A 10 46.77 93.54 -17.05
C GLN A 10 46.45 93.98 -18.51
N SER A 11 45.13 94.03 -18.77
CA SER A 11 44.35 95.15 -19.36
C SER A 11 44.26 95.42 -20.89
N SER A 12 43.02 95.29 -21.38
CA SER A 12 42.17 96.38 -21.96
C SER A 12 41.93 96.47 -23.49
N SER A 13 40.63 96.48 -23.85
CA SER A 13 39.91 97.29 -24.89
C SER A 13 40.27 97.14 -26.38
N ALA A 14 39.38 97.26 -27.37
CA ALA A 14 37.96 97.63 -27.47
C ALA A 14 37.43 97.23 -28.88
N ALA A 15 36.10 97.14 -29.01
CA ALA A 15 35.23 97.38 -30.19
C ALA A 15 35.61 96.74 -31.56
N VAL A 16 34.68 96.16 -32.31
CA VAL A 16 33.71 96.93 -33.11
C VAL A 16 32.54 96.02 -33.52
N ASN A 17 31.34 96.54 -33.29
CA ASN A 17 30.06 96.09 -33.83
C ASN A 17 29.88 96.72 -35.22
N ILE A 18 29.70 95.91 -36.27
CA ILE A 18 29.10 96.35 -37.54
C ILE A 18 28.16 95.22 -37.98
N GLY A 19 26.86 95.50 -37.91
CA GLY A 19 25.81 94.59 -38.34
C GLY A 19 25.77 94.36 -39.85
N TYR A 20 25.01 93.36 -40.28
CA TYR A 20 23.74 93.56 -40.99
C TYR A 20 23.14 92.20 -41.44
N GLN A 21 21.88 92.02 -41.03
CA GLN A 21 20.76 91.29 -41.66
C GLN A 21 20.81 89.79 -42.03
N ASP A 22 19.76 89.13 -41.52
CA ASP A 22 19.16 87.83 -41.83
C ASP A 22 18.84 87.65 -43.34
N PRO A 23 18.72 86.41 -43.84
CA PRO A 23 17.37 85.82 -43.86
C PRO A 23 17.29 84.31 -43.55
N GLU A 24 16.26 83.97 -42.78
CA GLU A 24 15.69 82.63 -42.65
C GLU A 24 15.58 81.87 -43.99
N SER A 25 15.91 80.58 -43.95
CA SER A 25 15.42 79.60 -44.91
C SER A 25 14.81 78.40 -44.20
N PRO A 26 13.71 77.82 -44.73
CA PRO A 26 12.75 77.07 -43.93
C PRO A 26 13.25 75.66 -43.66
N ARG A 27 13.33 75.28 -42.38
CA ARG A 27 13.37 73.86 -42.01
C ARG A 27 12.07 73.23 -42.52
N ARG A 28 12.18 72.29 -43.46
CA ARG A 28 11.07 71.38 -43.78
C ARG A 28 10.75 70.57 -42.53
N GLU A 29 9.78 71.04 -41.76
CA GLU A 29 9.15 70.24 -40.72
C GLU A 29 8.48 69.05 -41.41
N ALA A 30 8.92 67.85 -41.08
CA ALA A 30 8.20 66.64 -41.44
C ALA A 30 6.80 66.74 -40.82
N SER A 31 5.75 66.54 -41.64
CA SER A 31 4.36 66.70 -41.23
C SER A 31 4.05 65.85 -39.99
N PRO A 32 3.35 66.39 -38.97
CA PRO A 32 3.07 65.70 -37.70
C PRO A 32 2.21 64.42 -37.82
N SER A 33 1.65 64.14 -39.00
CA SER A 33 0.60 63.12 -39.18
C SER A 33 1.11 61.69 -39.34
N GLU A 34 2.34 61.46 -39.81
CA GLU A 34 2.87 60.10 -40.05
C GLU A 34 3.64 59.54 -38.84
N ARG A 35 4.05 60.39 -37.90
CA ARG A 35 4.88 59.99 -36.74
C ARG A 35 4.07 59.54 -35.53
N ALA A 36 2.79 59.91 -35.46
CA ALA A 36 1.91 59.60 -34.33
C ALA A 36 1.27 58.20 -34.43
N THR A 37 1.06 57.68 -35.64
CA THR A 37 0.27 56.45 -35.87
C THR A 37 1.06 55.14 -35.66
N ILE A 38 2.35 55.12 -35.95
CA ILE A 38 3.22 53.94 -35.78
C ILE A 38 3.44 53.55 -34.30
N PRO A 39 3.81 54.49 -33.39
CA PRO A 39 3.99 54.14 -31.97
C PRO A 39 2.67 53.81 -31.25
N GLU A 40 1.52 54.25 -31.74
CA GLU A 40 0.21 53.86 -31.20
C GLU A 40 -0.15 52.41 -31.50
N ASP A 41 0.26 51.87 -32.66
CA ASP A 41 0.03 50.48 -33.04
C ASP A 41 0.88 49.52 -32.19
N GLU A 42 2.18 49.82 -32.00
CA GLU A 42 3.06 49.04 -31.12
C GLU A 42 2.58 49.07 -29.66
N ASN A 43 2.09 50.23 -29.18
CA ASN A 43 1.53 50.36 -27.83
C ASN A 43 0.22 49.57 -27.68
N SER A 44 -0.59 49.48 -28.75
CA SER A 44 -1.80 48.64 -28.77
C SER A 44 -1.45 47.15 -28.74
N GLN A 45 -0.45 46.71 -29.51
CA GLN A 45 0.04 45.33 -29.47
C GLN A 45 0.63 44.95 -28.11
N LEU A 46 1.41 45.85 -27.49
CA LEU A 46 1.93 45.65 -26.13
C LEU A 46 0.81 45.49 -25.11
N ARG A 47 -0.25 46.30 -25.19
CA ARG A 47 -1.43 46.20 -24.31
C ARG A 47 -2.13 44.86 -24.48
N GLU A 48 -2.31 44.40 -25.71
CA GLU A 48 -2.91 43.10 -26.00
C GLU A 48 -2.07 41.94 -25.42
N MET A 49 -0.74 42.01 -25.56
CA MET A 49 0.15 41.02 -24.96
C MET A 49 0.10 41.02 -23.43
N VAL A 50 0.02 42.19 -22.80
CA VAL A 50 -0.14 42.30 -21.34
C VAL A 50 -1.44 41.64 -20.90
N VAL A 51 -2.56 41.90 -21.57
CA VAL A 51 -3.86 41.26 -21.25
C VAL A 51 -3.78 39.73 -21.39
N LYS A 52 -3.17 39.22 -22.48
CA LYS A 52 -2.97 37.77 -22.65
C LYS A 52 -2.08 37.17 -21.56
N LEU A 53 -1.05 37.90 -21.13
CA LEU A 53 -0.19 37.45 -20.03
C LEU A 53 -0.94 37.45 -18.70
N GLU A 54 -1.74 38.48 -18.43
CA GLU A 54 -2.59 38.55 -17.23
C GLU A 54 -3.60 37.40 -17.18
N GLU A 55 -4.24 37.06 -18.32
CA GLU A 55 -5.13 35.90 -18.41
C GLU A 55 -4.39 34.59 -18.13
N LYS A 56 -3.21 34.40 -18.74
CA LYS A 56 -2.38 33.20 -18.49
C LYS A 56 -1.92 33.10 -17.04
N VAL A 57 -1.55 34.23 -16.42
CA VAL A 57 -1.19 34.27 -14.99
C VAL A 57 -2.39 33.88 -14.14
N SER A 58 -3.57 34.41 -14.43
CA SER A 58 -4.80 34.06 -13.72
C SER A 58 -5.13 32.55 -13.83
N VAL A 59 -4.97 31.96 -15.01
CA VAL A 59 -5.16 30.52 -15.20
C VAL A 59 -4.15 29.71 -14.38
N LEU A 60 -2.86 30.08 -14.43
CA LEU A 60 -1.82 29.40 -13.66
C LEU A 60 -2.03 29.52 -12.15
N GLU A 61 -2.46 30.68 -11.66
CA GLU A 61 -2.81 30.87 -10.24
C GLU A 61 -3.96 29.96 -9.80
N SER A 62 -4.98 29.80 -10.66
CA SER A 62 -6.08 28.87 -10.43
C SER A 62 -5.59 27.40 -10.39
N GLU A 63 -4.77 26.99 -11.36
CA GLU A 63 -4.19 25.64 -11.40
C GLU A 63 -3.32 25.33 -10.18
N ILE A 64 -2.49 26.29 -9.74
CA ILE A 64 -1.67 26.16 -8.53
C ILE A 64 -2.54 25.97 -7.29
N SER A 65 -3.65 26.72 -7.21
CA SER A 65 -4.60 26.62 -6.09
C SER A 65 -5.26 25.23 -6.05
N MET A 66 -5.73 24.73 -7.20
CA MET A 66 -6.31 23.40 -7.30
C MET A 66 -5.30 22.31 -6.92
N LEU A 67 -4.08 22.37 -7.46
CA LEU A 67 -3.04 21.40 -7.18
C LEU A 67 -2.62 21.41 -5.70
N SER A 68 -2.62 22.59 -5.07
CA SER A 68 -2.34 22.72 -3.64
C SER A 68 -3.43 22.02 -2.81
N SER A 69 -4.71 22.20 -3.17
CA SER A 69 -5.83 21.49 -2.54
C SER A 69 -5.72 19.97 -2.71
N GLU A 70 -5.42 19.48 -3.92
CA GLU A 70 -5.24 18.04 -4.18
C GLU A 70 -4.06 17.47 -3.38
N MET A 71 -2.99 18.24 -3.22
CA MET A 71 -1.83 17.82 -2.42
C MET A 71 -2.16 17.74 -0.93
N GLU A 72 -2.99 18.66 -0.41
CA GLU A 72 -3.50 18.60 0.97
C GLU A 72 -4.36 17.33 1.19
N ASP A 73 -5.25 17.01 0.25
CA ASP A 73 -6.07 15.79 0.30
C ASP A 73 -5.19 14.52 0.32
N ILE A 74 -4.19 14.45 -0.56
CA ILE A 74 -3.25 13.31 -0.61
C ILE A 74 -2.46 13.21 0.70
N GLN A 75 -1.99 14.33 1.25
CA GLN A 75 -1.27 14.33 2.53
C GLN A 75 -2.15 13.82 3.67
N HIS A 76 -3.43 14.19 3.70
CA HIS A 76 -4.38 13.67 4.69
C HIS A 76 -4.52 12.15 4.58
N VAL A 77 -4.72 11.63 3.37
CA VAL A 77 -4.85 10.17 3.14
C VAL A 77 -3.57 9.43 3.57
N ILE A 78 -2.39 9.98 3.27
CA ILE A 78 -1.11 9.40 3.70
C ILE A 78 -1.01 9.38 5.23
N GLN A 79 -1.43 10.44 5.92
CA GLN A 79 -1.41 10.50 7.38
C GLN A 79 -2.36 9.46 8.01
N GLU A 80 -3.57 9.30 7.46
CA GLU A 80 -4.50 8.27 7.93
C GLU A 80 -3.94 6.85 7.71
N LEU A 81 -3.40 6.56 6.52
CA LEU A 81 -2.76 5.28 6.26
C LEU A 81 -1.55 5.05 7.18
N ALA A 82 -0.74 6.08 7.41
CA ALA A 82 0.41 6.00 8.30
C ALA A 82 0.00 5.79 9.77
N GLY A 83 -1.13 6.34 10.21
CA GLY A 83 -1.68 6.06 11.54
C GLY A 83 -2.15 4.60 11.66
N ALA A 84 -2.94 4.13 10.69
CA ALA A 84 -3.53 2.79 10.71
C ALA A 84 -2.50 1.67 10.51
N PHE A 85 -1.50 1.88 9.64
CA PHE A 85 -0.56 0.85 9.20
C PHE A 85 0.91 1.16 9.53
N GLY A 86 1.21 2.36 10.03
CA GLY A 86 2.54 2.73 10.47
C GLY A 86 2.84 2.30 11.90
N GLY A 87 3.74 3.02 12.55
CA GLY A 87 4.30 2.64 13.85
C GLY A 87 3.25 2.42 14.94
N ASP A 88 2.26 3.29 15.02
CA ASP A 88 1.22 3.26 16.05
C ASP A 88 0.27 2.07 15.85
N GLY A 89 -0.27 1.88 14.64
CA GLY A 89 -1.11 0.72 14.32
C GLY A 89 -0.40 -0.63 14.52
N ILE A 90 0.89 -0.71 14.16
CA ILE A 90 1.71 -1.92 14.42
C ILE A 90 1.92 -2.13 15.92
N ALA A 91 2.15 -1.07 16.69
CA ALA A 91 2.30 -1.15 18.14
C ALA A 91 1.00 -1.61 18.83
N ASP A 92 -0.15 -1.14 18.36
CA ASP A 92 -1.45 -1.55 18.89
C ASP A 92 -1.76 -3.02 18.60
N MET A 93 -1.55 -3.48 17.36
CA MET A 93 -1.68 -4.91 17.02
C MET A 93 -0.75 -5.78 17.87
N ARG A 94 0.49 -5.33 18.11
CA ARG A 94 1.44 -6.06 18.97
C ARG A 94 0.92 -6.18 20.41
N ARG A 95 0.40 -5.07 20.97
CA ARG A 95 -0.16 -5.06 22.32
C ARG A 95 -1.36 -5.99 22.44
N GLU A 96 -2.24 -6.02 21.45
CA GLU A 96 -3.40 -6.93 21.41
C GLU A 96 -2.95 -8.40 21.32
N MET A 97 -1.94 -8.70 20.48
CA MET A 97 -1.36 -10.04 20.38
C MET A 97 -0.73 -10.50 21.70
N GLU A 98 -0.01 -9.61 22.39
CA GLU A 98 0.55 -9.89 23.72
C GLU A 98 -0.57 -10.17 24.75
N GLN A 99 -1.63 -9.38 24.73
CA GLN A 99 -2.80 -9.59 25.59
C GLN A 99 -3.46 -10.95 25.33
N MET A 100 -3.69 -11.30 24.06
CA MET A 100 -4.24 -12.60 23.68
C MET A 100 -3.33 -13.75 24.11
N SER A 101 -2.02 -13.62 23.93
CA SER A 101 -1.03 -14.60 24.37
C SER A 101 -1.11 -14.82 25.90
N ILE A 102 -1.27 -13.74 26.67
CA ILE A 102 -1.46 -13.83 28.13
C ILE A 102 -2.77 -14.55 28.46
N GLN A 103 -3.89 -14.20 27.81
CA GLN A 103 -5.18 -14.84 28.04
C GLN A 103 -5.14 -16.34 27.72
N ILE A 104 -4.55 -16.73 26.59
CA ILE A 104 -4.35 -18.13 26.22
C ILE A 104 -3.52 -18.85 27.28
N GLY A 105 -2.41 -18.25 27.73
CA GLY A 105 -1.58 -18.84 28.79
C GLY A 105 -2.32 -19.00 30.12
N LEU A 106 -3.19 -18.05 30.48
CA LEU A 106 -4.05 -18.15 31.67
C LEU A 106 -5.09 -19.26 31.51
N LEU A 107 -5.77 -19.33 30.37
CA LEU A 107 -6.75 -20.39 30.08
C LEU A 107 -6.09 -21.76 30.12
N GLN A 108 -4.94 -21.94 29.46
CA GLN A 108 -4.18 -23.19 29.50
C GLN A 108 -3.80 -23.59 30.92
N ARG A 109 -3.40 -22.62 31.75
CA ARG A 109 -3.07 -22.88 33.16
C ARG A 109 -4.30 -23.25 33.98
N VAL A 110 -5.45 -22.60 33.76
CA VAL A 110 -6.71 -22.94 34.42
C VAL A 110 -7.16 -24.33 34.01
N VAL A 111 -7.11 -24.67 32.72
CA VAL A 111 -7.39 -26.02 32.21
C VAL A 111 -6.45 -27.06 32.83
N SER A 112 -5.16 -26.73 32.99
CA SER A 112 -4.16 -27.64 33.57
C SER A 112 -4.25 -27.79 35.09
N LYS A 113 -4.80 -26.78 35.79
CA LYS A 113 -4.92 -26.74 37.27
C LYS A 113 -6.32 -27.03 37.77
N ALA A 114 -7.33 -27.06 36.91
CA ALA A 114 -8.64 -27.58 37.25
C ALA A 114 -8.41 -28.98 37.86
N PRO A 115 -8.89 -29.24 39.09
CA PRO A 115 -8.88 -30.60 39.57
C PRO A 115 -9.56 -31.42 38.49
N ILE A 116 -8.98 -32.57 38.17
CA ILE A 116 -9.71 -33.65 37.52
C ILE A 116 -10.74 -34.12 38.57
N VAL A 117 -11.69 -33.25 38.95
CA VAL A 117 -13.05 -33.71 39.12
C VAL A 117 -13.30 -34.40 37.81
N ALA A 118 -13.65 -35.67 37.86
CA ALA A 118 -14.08 -36.45 36.71
C ALA A 118 -15.36 -35.83 36.12
N GLN A 119 -15.29 -34.57 35.69
CA GLN A 119 -16.13 -34.04 34.66
C GLN A 119 -15.57 -34.70 33.42
N ASP A 120 -16.38 -35.61 32.92
CA ASP A 120 -16.20 -36.42 31.74
C ASP A 120 -16.13 -35.53 30.48
N VAL A 121 -15.18 -34.58 30.42
CA VAL A 121 -14.64 -34.05 29.16
C VAL A 121 -13.89 -35.16 28.40
N GLY A 122 -13.70 -36.30 29.07
CA GLY A 122 -13.40 -37.62 28.54
C GLY A 122 -14.61 -38.52 28.36
N ALA A 123 -15.81 -37.98 28.10
CA ALA A 123 -16.78 -38.70 27.27
C ALA A 123 -16.19 -38.77 25.85
N ARG A 124 -14.98 -39.34 25.72
CA ARG A 124 -14.64 -40.21 24.61
C ARG A 124 -15.81 -41.19 24.64
N LEU A 125 -16.84 -40.87 23.87
CA LEU A 125 -17.90 -41.80 23.50
C LEU A 125 -17.17 -43.11 23.32
N ARG A 126 -17.34 -44.05 24.25
CA ARG A 126 -16.66 -45.33 24.17
C ARG A 126 -17.15 -45.89 22.85
N ILE A 127 -16.29 -45.84 21.85
CA ILE A 127 -16.66 -46.26 20.51
C ILE A 127 -17.03 -47.73 20.67
N PRO A 128 -18.29 -48.10 20.38
CA PRO A 128 -18.70 -49.48 20.53
C PRO A 128 -17.77 -50.36 19.69
N GLU A 129 -17.19 -51.37 20.30
CA GLU A 129 -16.33 -52.30 19.57
C GLU A 129 -17.16 -53.08 18.55
N PRO A 130 -16.68 -53.27 17.31
CA PRO A 130 -17.36 -54.05 16.30
C PRO A 130 -17.53 -55.50 16.74
N LYS A 131 -18.59 -56.14 16.26
CA LYS A 131 -18.78 -57.58 16.42
C LYS A 131 -17.74 -58.32 15.57
N ALA A 132 -17.07 -59.31 16.16
CA ALA A 132 -16.16 -60.18 15.41
C ALA A 132 -16.94 -61.02 14.38
N TYR A 133 -16.37 -61.17 13.18
CA TYR A 133 -16.95 -61.97 12.11
C TYR A 133 -16.73 -63.46 12.36
N GLY A 134 -17.83 -64.22 12.44
CA GLY A 134 -17.82 -65.65 12.77
C GLY A 134 -17.33 -66.57 11.65
N GLY A 135 -16.94 -66.04 10.47
CA GLY A 135 -16.46 -66.87 9.37
C GLY A 135 -17.55 -67.63 8.60
N ALA A 136 -18.83 -67.31 8.84
CA ALA A 136 -19.93 -67.95 8.13
C ALA A 136 -19.91 -67.58 6.64
N PRO A 137 -20.08 -68.53 5.71
CA PRO A 137 -20.13 -68.28 4.27
C PRO A 137 -21.48 -67.67 3.85
N ASP A 138 -21.97 -66.68 4.60
CA ASP A 138 -23.16 -65.89 4.31
C ASP A 138 -22.75 -64.50 3.85
N ALA A 139 -23.17 -64.11 2.65
CA ALA A 139 -22.85 -62.82 2.06
C ALA A 139 -23.33 -61.66 2.96
N LYS A 140 -24.48 -61.83 3.61
CA LYS A 140 -25.06 -60.81 4.48
C LYS A 140 -24.21 -60.58 5.74
N GLU A 141 -23.65 -61.64 6.35
CA GLU A 141 -22.76 -61.50 7.49
C GLU A 141 -21.44 -60.80 7.13
N VAL A 142 -20.91 -61.06 5.93
CA VAL A 142 -19.72 -60.38 5.41
C VAL A 142 -19.99 -58.89 5.19
N GLU A 143 -21.10 -58.55 4.55
CA GLU A 143 -21.49 -57.15 4.31
C GLU A 143 -21.69 -56.39 5.63
N ASN A 144 -22.38 -56.99 6.61
CA ASN A 144 -22.58 -56.37 7.93
C ASN A 144 -21.25 -56.14 8.64
N PHE A 145 -20.32 -57.11 8.60
CA PHE A 145 -19.00 -56.94 9.20
C PHE A 145 -18.20 -55.79 8.58
N LEU A 146 -18.19 -55.68 7.25
CA LEU A 146 -17.50 -54.59 6.56
C LEU A 146 -18.10 -53.23 6.92
N PHE A 147 -19.44 -53.14 6.93
CA PHE A 147 -20.15 -51.93 7.33
C PHE A 147 -19.84 -51.52 8.78
N ASP A 148 -19.88 -52.45 9.73
CA ASP A 148 -19.56 -52.18 11.14
C ASP A 148 -18.11 -51.70 11.33
N MET A 149 -17.16 -52.27 10.59
CA MET A 149 -15.76 -51.85 10.61
C MET A 149 -15.57 -50.44 10.02
N GLU A 150 -16.27 -50.09 8.94
CA GLU A 150 -16.24 -48.74 8.36
C GLU A 150 -16.77 -47.70 9.34
N GLN A 151 -17.92 -47.97 9.98
CA GLN A 151 -18.47 -47.07 10.99
C GLN A 151 -17.54 -46.91 12.19
N TYR A 152 -16.89 -48.00 12.61
CA TYR A 152 -15.89 -47.95 13.67
C TYR A 152 -14.68 -47.08 13.29
N PHE A 153 -14.17 -47.18 12.06
CA PHE A 153 -13.04 -46.34 11.63
C PHE A 153 -13.42 -44.86 11.53
N LEU A 154 -14.64 -44.55 11.09
CA LEU A 154 -15.16 -43.19 11.10
C LEU A 154 -15.26 -42.65 12.53
N ALA A 155 -15.84 -43.42 13.45
CA ALA A 155 -15.98 -43.03 14.85
C ALA A 155 -14.62 -42.92 15.58
N ALA A 156 -13.66 -43.79 15.24
CA ALA A 156 -12.31 -43.81 15.81
C ALA A 156 -11.32 -42.88 15.10
N ASN A 157 -11.77 -42.15 14.07
CA ASN A 157 -10.93 -41.29 13.24
C ASN A 157 -9.67 -42.00 12.70
N VAL A 158 -9.82 -43.27 12.31
CA VAL A 158 -8.72 -44.07 11.74
C VAL A 158 -8.70 -43.83 10.24
N VAL A 159 -7.75 -43.01 9.78
CA VAL A 159 -7.63 -42.62 8.36
C VAL A 159 -6.64 -43.49 7.59
N ASP A 160 -5.62 -44.03 8.26
CA ASP A 160 -4.55 -44.80 7.63
C ASP A 160 -5.02 -46.20 7.21
N GLU A 161 -4.90 -46.52 5.92
CA GLU A 161 -5.36 -47.79 5.36
C GLU A 161 -4.63 -49.00 5.95
N ALA A 162 -3.32 -48.91 6.21
CA ALA A 162 -2.57 -50.01 6.82
C ALA A 162 -3.10 -50.32 8.23
N ARG A 163 -3.40 -49.27 9.01
CA ARG A 163 -4.03 -49.39 10.33
C ARG A 163 -5.46 -49.92 10.25
N LYS A 164 -6.26 -49.50 9.27
CA LYS A 164 -7.61 -50.05 9.04
C LYS A 164 -7.55 -51.55 8.78
N VAL A 165 -6.69 -52.00 7.85
CA VAL A 165 -6.53 -53.43 7.53
C VAL A 165 -6.05 -54.22 8.75
N SER A 166 -5.07 -53.69 9.49
CA SER A 166 -4.57 -54.32 10.72
C SER A 166 -5.67 -54.47 11.76
N THR A 167 -6.46 -53.43 12.01
CA THR A 167 -7.55 -53.46 12.98
C THR A 167 -8.69 -54.37 12.54
N ALA A 168 -9.14 -54.31 11.28
CA ALA A 168 -10.16 -55.22 10.75
C ALA A 168 -9.75 -56.69 10.88
N THR A 169 -8.46 -56.98 10.68
CA THR A 169 -7.91 -58.33 10.87
C THR A 169 -8.06 -58.84 12.31
N MET A 170 -8.03 -57.95 13.31
CA MET A 170 -8.21 -58.34 14.71
C MET A 170 -9.62 -58.90 14.97
N TYR A 171 -10.62 -58.38 14.25
CA TYR A 171 -12.03 -58.76 14.35
C TYR A 171 -12.48 -59.87 13.38
N LEU A 172 -11.57 -60.46 12.60
CA LEU A 172 -11.83 -61.73 11.91
C LEU A 172 -11.82 -62.84 12.97
N GLY A 173 -12.94 -63.51 13.23
CA GLY A 173 -12.99 -64.68 14.11
C GLY A 173 -12.40 -65.91 13.42
N ASP A 174 -13.24 -66.88 13.07
CA ASP A 174 -12.81 -68.14 12.44
C ASP A 174 -12.18 -67.93 11.05
N ALA A 175 -12.49 -66.80 10.39
CA ALA A 175 -11.87 -66.39 9.13
C ALA A 175 -10.38 -65.99 9.25
N LYS A 176 -9.86 -65.77 10.48
CA LYS A 176 -8.47 -65.30 10.70
C LYS A 176 -7.42 -66.24 10.13
N SER A 177 -7.65 -67.56 10.20
CA SER A 177 -6.72 -68.56 9.67
C SER A 177 -6.62 -68.54 8.14
N TRP A 178 -7.75 -68.36 7.46
CA TRP A 178 -7.77 -68.15 6.01
C TRP A 178 -7.05 -66.87 5.62
N TRP A 179 -7.31 -65.77 6.35
CA TRP A 179 -6.66 -64.48 6.11
C TRP A 179 -5.14 -64.55 6.26
N ARG A 180 -4.62 -65.18 7.34
CA ARG A 180 -3.18 -65.39 7.52
C ARG A 180 -2.54 -66.13 6.34
N THR A 181 -3.21 -67.15 5.83
CA THR A 181 -2.75 -67.92 4.67
C THR A 181 -2.72 -67.07 3.40
N LYS A 182 -3.73 -66.22 3.19
CA LYS A 182 -3.78 -65.29 2.05
C LYS A 182 -2.75 -64.17 2.17
N TYR A 183 -2.63 -63.56 3.34
CA TYR A 183 -1.66 -62.50 3.62
C TYR A 183 -0.24 -62.98 3.39
N ALA A 184 0.13 -64.18 3.88
CA ALA A 184 1.44 -64.77 3.62
C ALA A 184 1.72 -64.97 2.12
N LYS A 185 0.71 -65.34 1.33
CA LYS A 185 0.84 -65.45 -0.13
C LYS A 185 1.01 -64.10 -0.82
N ILE A 186 0.33 -63.06 -0.34
CA ILE A 186 0.46 -61.69 -0.87
C ILE A 186 1.87 -61.14 -0.60
N GLN A 187 2.44 -61.43 0.57
CA GLN A 187 3.80 -60.98 0.93
C GLN A 187 4.92 -61.78 0.25
N ALA A 188 4.61 -62.99 -0.24
CA ALA A 188 5.56 -63.85 -0.94
C ALA A 188 5.61 -63.61 -2.46
N ASN A 189 4.70 -62.76 -2.98
CA ASN A 189 4.61 -62.34 -4.38
C ASN A 189 5.15 -60.92 -4.53
#